data_AF-D6PQ59-F1
#
_entry.id   AF-D6PQ59-F1
#
_cell.length_a   1.000
_cell.length_b   1.000
_cell.length_c   1.000
_cell.angle_alpha   90.00
_cell.angle_beta   90.00
_cell.angle_gamma   90.00
#
_symmetry.space_group_name_H-M   'P 1'
#
loop_
_entity.id
_entity.type
_entity.pdbx_description
1 polymer ?
#
loop_
_entity_poly.entity_id
_entity_poly.type
_entity_poly.pdbx_seq_one_letter_code
_entity_poly.pdbx_strand_id
1 'polypeptide(L)'
;HLHPVLMAWGYFPDKASSNFNIKGKSYEGGIITSVSKVLSEDSEVRAIIETPALGPGSFSVLCPWTSGLDMKKRMARYSRTANLITIVRDRGSGEVKTEGRISYVVDKTDRDNIKAGLRQSLRILIAAGAEEVGTHRSDGQRLICKGVDEDSIQEFLDAVSTEEGPKG
;
A
#
# COMPACT_ATOMS: atom_id res chain seq x y z
N HIS A 1 -5.02 -21.89 -2.88
CA HIS A 1 -4.69 -20.99 -1.76
C HIS A 1 -4.92 -19.56 -2.22
N LEU A 2 -5.63 -18.76 -1.42
CA LEU A 2 -5.77 -17.33 -1.67
C LEU A 2 -4.75 -16.59 -0.82
N HIS A 3 -3.97 -15.74 -1.48
CA HIS A 3 -2.90 -14.99 -0.86
C HIS A 3 -3.38 -13.58 -0.51
N PRO A 4 -3.44 -13.22 0.79
CA PRO A 4 -3.91 -11.92 1.20
C PRO A 4 -2.80 -10.86 0.98
N VAL A 5 -3.15 -9.78 0.30
CA VAL A 5 -2.22 -8.70 -0.07
C VAL A 5 -2.84 -7.36 0.27
N LEU A 6 -2.01 -6.42 0.75
CA LEU A 6 -2.35 -5.00 0.78
C LEU A 6 -1.26 -4.16 0.13
N MET A 7 -1.64 -2.99 -0.33
CA MET A 7 -0.74 -2.03 -0.97
C MET A 7 -0.79 -0.68 -0.28
N ALA A 8 0.27 0.09 -0.43
CA ALA A 8 0.33 1.51 -0.10
C ALA A 8 0.87 2.29 -1.29
N TRP A 9 0.51 3.57 -1.36
CA TRP A 9 0.98 4.48 -2.40
C TRP A 9 1.57 5.75 -1.80
N GLY A 10 2.52 6.35 -2.51
CA GLY A 10 3.14 7.62 -2.15
C GLY A 10 3.31 8.51 -3.38
N TYR A 11 2.98 9.79 -3.24
CA TYR A 11 3.09 10.80 -4.28
C TYR A 11 4.34 11.67 -4.10
N PHE A 12 5.13 11.78 -5.17
CA PHE A 12 6.43 12.47 -5.19
C PHE A 12 6.46 13.51 -6.32
N PRO A 13 6.08 14.78 -6.10
CA PRO A 13 5.99 15.76 -7.19
C PRO A 13 7.34 16.02 -7.87
N ASP A 14 7.29 16.60 -9.08
CA ASP A 14 8.48 17.01 -9.85
C ASP A 14 9.19 18.27 -9.28
N LYS A 15 8.64 18.89 -8.22
CA LYS A 15 9.12 20.20 -7.74
C LYS A 15 10.43 20.08 -6.97
N ALA A 16 11.29 21.08 -7.13
CA ALA A 16 12.50 21.33 -6.31
C ALA A 16 12.21 21.62 -4.81
N SER A 17 10.98 21.44 -4.33
CA SER A 17 10.56 21.73 -2.95
C SER A 17 10.75 20.57 -1.99
N SER A 18 11.15 19.39 -2.46
CA SER A 18 11.57 18.27 -1.62
C SER A 18 13.09 18.24 -1.48
N ASN A 19 13.59 17.93 -0.28
CA ASN A 19 15.02 17.65 -0.04
C ASN A 19 15.54 16.47 -0.89
N PHE A 20 14.63 15.72 -1.53
CA PHE A 20 14.91 14.60 -2.42
C PHE A 20 14.74 15.03 -3.88
N ASN A 21 15.81 14.93 -4.67
CA ASN A 21 15.78 15.15 -6.12
C ASN A 21 15.43 13.83 -6.84
N ILE A 22 14.15 13.44 -6.81
CA ILE A 22 13.68 12.17 -7.39
C ILE A 22 13.52 12.32 -8.90
N LYS A 23 14.42 11.64 -9.64
CA LYS A 23 14.41 11.56 -11.10
C LYS A 23 13.56 10.40 -11.60
N GLY A 24 13.06 10.52 -12.82
CA GLY A 24 12.31 9.49 -13.52
C GLY A 24 10.82 9.44 -13.16
N LYS A 25 10.10 8.50 -13.77
CA LYS A 25 8.66 8.26 -13.56
C LYS A 25 8.42 6.88 -12.94
N SER A 26 7.27 6.71 -12.31
CA SER A 26 6.89 5.46 -11.61
C SER A 26 6.84 4.21 -12.50
N TYR A 27 6.76 4.39 -13.81
CA TYR A 27 6.76 3.32 -14.82
C TYR A 27 8.09 3.16 -15.55
N GLU A 28 9.13 3.90 -15.17
CA GLU A 28 10.48 3.76 -15.70
C GLU A 28 11.29 2.84 -14.79
N GLY A 29 11.86 1.77 -15.35
CA GLY A 29 12.68 0.81 -14.61
C GLY A 29 12.20 -0.64 -14.74
N GLY A 30 12.83 -1.53 -13.98
CA GLY A 30 12.49 -2.95 -13.94
C GLY A 30 11.32 -3.26 -13.00
N ILE A 31 10.68 -4.41 -13.19
CA ILE A 31 9.61 -4.92 -12.33
C ILE A 31 10.23 -5.59 -11.09
N ILE A 32 9.74 -5.26 -9.88
CA ILE A 32 10.13 -5.92 -8.62
C ILE A 32 11.66 -5.96 -8.45
N THR A 33 12.31 -4.81 -8.64
CA THR A 33 13.77 -4.70 -8.56
C THR A 33 14.31 -4.72 -7.12
N SER A 34 13.43 -4.73 -6.12
CA SER A 34 13.80 -4.70 -4.71
C SER A 34 12.78 -5.44 -3.85
N VAL A 35 13.28 -6.16 -2.84
CA VAL A 35 12.48 -6.86 -1.84
C VAL A 35 13.02 -6.46 -0.47
N SER A 36 12.15 -5.95 0.40
CA SER A 36 12.48 -5.58 1.78
C SER A 36 11.74 -6.45 2.77
N LYS A 37 12.46 -7.03 3.75
CA LYS A 37 11.85 -7.89 4.77
C LYS A 37 11.38 -7.06 5.95
N VAL A 38 10.16 -7.31 6.40
CA VAL A 38 9.60 -6.77 7.64
C VAL A 38 9.80 -7.82 8.73
N LEU A 39 10.64 -7.51 9.70
CA LEU A 39 11.00 -8.43 10.77
C LEU A 39 10.17 -8.17 12.03
N SER A 40 9.90 -9.22 12.81
CA SER A 40 9.45 -9.11 14.20
C SER A 40 10.63 -8.76 15.12
N GLU A 41 10.33 -8.52 16.40
CA GLU A 41 11.35 -8.34 17.45
C GLU A 41 12.27 -9.57 17.56
N ASP A 42 11.71 -10.77 17.36
CA ASP A 42 12.44 -12.04 17.35
C ASP A 42 13.16 -12.33 16.01
N SER A 43 13.28 -11.35 15.11
CA SER A 43 13.91 -11.49 13.78
C SER A 43 13.20 -12.44 12.80
N GLU A 44 11.95 -12.85 13.09
CA GLU A 44 11.14 -13.64 12.17
C GLU A 44 10.54 -12.76 11.06
N VAL A 45 10.48 -13.30 9.83
CA VAL A 45 9.93 -12.55 8.69
C VAL A 45 8.40 -12.52 8.78
N ARG A 46 7.84 -11.34 9.00
CA ARG A 46 6.39 -11.11 9.03
C ARG A 46 5.83 -10.90 7.64
N ALA A 47 6.50 -10.07 6.85
CA ALA A 47 6.09 -9.71 5.50
C ALA A 47 7.30 -9.42 4.63
N ILE A 48 7.09 -9.42 3.31
CA ILE A 48 8.00 -8.81 2.35
C ILE A 48 7.30 -7.64 1.66
N ILE A 49 8.06 -6.61 1.37
CA ILE A 49 7.64 -5.42 0.63
C ILE A 49 8.34 -5.43 -0.71
N GLU A 50 7.56 -5.30 -1.78
CA GLU A 50 8.08 -5.24 -3.14
C GLU A 50 7.60 -3.97 -3.86
N THR A 51 8.27 -3.64 -4.97
CA THR A 51 7.97 -2.50 -5.84
C THR A 51 7.31 -3.00 -7.13
N PRO A 52 5.97 -3.17 -7.17
CA PRO A 52 5.30 -3.61 -8.37
C PRO A 52 5.34 -2.52 -9.45
N ALA A 53 5.48 -2.94 -10.71
CA ALA A 53 5.23 -2.07 -11.85
C ALA A 53 3.73 -2.02 -12.13
N LEU A 54 3.13 -0.84 -12.03
CA LEU A 54 1.72 -0.64 -12.35
C LEU A 54 1.59 0.24 -13.58
N GLY A 55 1.03 -0.32 -14.65
CA GLY A 55 0.57 0.48 -15.79
C GLY A 55 -0.63 1.36 -15.41
N PRO A 56 -0.99 2.37 -16.22
CA PRO A 56 -2.08 3.29 -15.91
C PRO A 56 -3.44 2.58 -15.75
N GLY A 57 -3.66 1.48 -16.48
CA GLY A 57 -4.85 0.63 -16.32
C GLY A 57 -4.93 -0.01 -14.94
N SER A 58 -3.92 -0.76 -14.53
CA SER A 58 -3.87 -1.40 -13.20
C SER A 58 -3.90 -0.37 -12.07
N PHE A 59 -3.19 0.76 -12.23
CA PHE A 59 -3.22 1.86 -11.27
C PHE A 59 -4.63 2.42 -11.09
N SER A 60 -5.40 2.59 -12.18
CA SER A 60 -6.77 3.12 -12.11
C SER A 60 -7.72 2.20 -11.34
N VAL A 61 -7.56 0.87 -11.49
CA VAL A 61 -8.38 -0.13 -10.78
C VAL A 61 -8.08 -0.14 -9.28
N LEU A 62 -6.81 0.07 -8.91
CA LEU A 62 -6.41 0.11 -7.51
C LEU A 62 -6.75 1.44 -6.84
N CYS A 63 -6.95 2.52 -7.58
CA CYS A 63 -7.28 3.82 -7.01
C CYS A 63 -8.67 3.79 -6.34
N PRO A 64 -8.78 4.15 -5.05
CA PRO A 64 -10.07 4.20 -4.39
C PRO A 64 -10.94 5.30 -5.02
N TRP A 65 -12.16 4.94 -5.40
CA TRP A 65 -13.12 5.87 -5.96
C TRP A 65 -13.83 6.65 -4.84
N THR A 66 -13.38 7.87 -4.61
CA THR A 66 -14.06 8.80 -3.69
C THR A 66 -14.91 9.83 -4.43
N SER A 67 -14.45 10.29 -5.61
CA SER A 67 -15.19 11.17 -6.52
C SER A 67 -14.53 11.21 -7.91
N GLY A 68 -15.26 11.67 -8.92
CA GLY A 68 -14.69 11.87 -10.26
C GLY A 68 -13.57 12.90 -10.30
N LEU A 69 -13.62 13.94 -9.45
CA LEU A 69 -12.54 14.94 -9.34
C LEU A 69 -11.28 14.34 -8.71
N ASP A 70 -11.42 13.55 -7.64
CA ASP A 70 -10.30 12.87 -6.98
C ASP A 70 -9.63 11.86 -7.91
N MET A 71 -10.42 11.06 -8.64
CA MET A 71 -9.89 10.13 -9.64
C MET A 71 -9.08 10.85 -10.73
N LYS A 72 -9.61 11.93 -11.31
CA LYS A 72 -8.89 12.74 -12.31
C LYS A 72 -7.57 13.30 -11.75
N LYS A 73 -7.57 13.78 -10.50
CA LYS A 73 -6.35 14.27 -9.83
C LYS A 73 -5.32 13.16 -9.62
N ARG A 74 -5.74 11.97 -9.18
CA ARG A 74 -4.86 10.81 -9.00
C ARG A 74 -4.27 10.33 -10.33
N MET A 75 -5.10 10.22 -11.36
CA MET A 75 -4.64 9.82 -12.70
C MET A 75 -3.66 10.85 -13.31
N ALA A 76 -3.88 12.15 -13.09
CA ALA A 76 -2.93 13.18 -13.50
C ALA A 76 -1.58 13.08 -12.76
N ARG A 77 -1.58 12.52 -11.55
CA ARG A 77 -0.37 12.31 -10.72
C ARG A 77 0.29 10.95 -10.92
N TYR A 78 -0.32 10.01 -11.67
CA TYR A 78 0.12 8.63 -11.86
C TYR A 78 1.63 8.47 -12.08
N SER A 79 2.20 9.26 -12.99
CA SER A 79 3.62 9.20 -13.36
C SER A 79 4.58 9.48 -12.21
N ARG A 80 4.06 10.04 -11.11
CA ARG A 80 4.77 10.45 -9.90
C ARG A 80 4.19 9.82 -8.63
N THR A 81 3.43 8.75 -8.78
CA THR A 81 2.91 7.95 -7.66
C THR A 81 3.54 6.57 -7.68
N ALA A 82 4.35 6.27 -6.66
CA ALA A 82 4.91 4.93 -6.45
C ALA A 82 3.95 4.09 -5.60
N ASN A 83 3.99 2.78 -5.79
CA ASN A 83 3.20 1.83 -5.02
C ASN A 83 4.13 0.78 -4.42
N LEU A 84 3.80 0.32 -3.22
CA LEU A 84 4.45 -0.78 -2.54
C LEU A 84 3.42 -1.85 -2.26
N ILE A 85 3.77 -3.10 -2.51
CA ILE A 85 2.96 -4.27 -2.20
C ILE A 85 3.51 -4.97 -0.96
N THR A 86 2.63 -5.33 -0.03
CA THR A 86 2.95 -6.13 1.16
C THR A 86 2.41 -7.54 0.98
N ILE A 87 3.30 -8.51 1.07
CA ILE A 87 3.05 -9.95 0.89
C ILE A 87 3.45 -10.66 2.19
N VAL A 88 2.59 -11.55 2.70
CA VAL A 88 2.86 -12.30 3.95
C VAL A 88 2.87 -13.79 3.68
N ARG A 89 3.63 -14.57 4.46
CA ARG A 89 3.55 -16.03 4.34
C ARG A 89 2.22 -16.52 4.91
N ASP A 90 1.34 -16.96 4.02
CA ASP A 90 -0.02 -17.43 4.30
C ASP A 90 0.01 -18.61 5.25
N ARG A 91 -0.79 -18.53 6.31
CA ARG A 91 -1.13 -19.68 7.19
C ARG A 91 -2.56 -20.15 6.95
N GLY A 92 -3.45 -19.21 6.59
CA GLY A 92 -4.83 -19.49 6.29
C GLY A 92 -5.06 -20.23 4.97
N SER A 93 -6.25 -20.81 4.84
CA SER A 93 -6.72 -21.37 3.57
C SER A 93 -8.23 -21.14 3.44
N GLY A 94 -8.76 -21.42 2.25
CA GLY A 94 -10.18 -21.29 1.96
C GLY A 94 -10.62 -22.32 0.93
N GLU A 95 -11.90 -22.36 0.67
CA GLU A 95 -12.55 -23.34 -0.19
C GLU A 95 -13.34 -22.63 -1.31
N VAL A 96 -13.28 -23.19 -2.52
CA VAL A 96 -14.19 -22.82 -3.61
C VAL A 96 -15.38 -23.77 -3.53
N LYS A 97 -16.54 -23.27 -3.10
CA LYS A 97 -17.75 -24.10 -2.92
C LYS A 97 -18.43 -24.41 -4.26
N THR A 98 -18.46 -23.41 -5.15
CA THR A 98 -18.95 -23.51 -6.53
C THR A 98 -18.44 -22.30 -7.32
N GLU A 99 -18.71 -22.24 -8.62
CA GLU A 99 -18.31 -21.10 -9.46
C GLU A 99 -18.80 -19.77 -8.84
N GLY A 100 -17.87 -18.82 -8.68
CA GLY A 100 -18.15 -17.51 -8.07
C GLY A 100 -18.41 -17.51 -6.56
N ARG A 101 -18.39 -18.66 -5.87
CA ARG A 101 -18.59 -18.75 -4.41
C ARG A 101 -17.37 -19.28 -3.70
N ILE A 102 -16.66 -18.38 -3.02
CA ILE A 102 -15.45 -18.68 -2.26
C ILE A 102 -15.74 -18.46 -0.77
N SER A 103 -15.31 -19.41 0.06
CA SER A 103 -15.30 -19.28 1.52
C SER A 103 -13.85 -19.12 1.97
N TYR A 104 -13.46 -17.91 2.36
CA TYR A 104 -12.10 -17.61 2.80
C TYR A 104 -12.14 -16.65 3.99
N VAL A 105 -11.38 -17.00 5.03
CA VAL A 105 -11.19 -16.17 6.22
C VAL A 105 -9.70 -15.96 6.38
N VAL A 106 -9.29 -14.69 6.46
CA VAL A 106 -7.88 -14.34 6.68
C VAL A 106 -7.50 -14.76 8.11
N ASP A 107 -6.45 -15.57 8.23
CA ASP A 107 -5.91 -15.98 9.54
C ASP A 107 -5.52 -14.75 10.38
N LYS A 108 -5.65 -14.87 11.70
CA LYS A 108 -5.30 -13.78 12.61
C LYS A 108 -3.83 -13.36 12.47
N THR A 109 -2.92 -14.33 12.32
CA THR A 109 -1.49 -14.07 12.13
C THR A 109 -1.23 -13.37 10.81
N ASP A 110 -1.86 -13.85 9.73
CA ASP A 110 -1.73 -13.25 8.40
C ASP A 110 -2.21 -11.79 8.44
N ARG A 111 -3.32 -11.53 9.13
CA ARG A 111 -3.88 -10.19 9.33
C ARG A 111 -2.94 -9.25 10.08
N ASP A 112 -2.35 -9.72 11.18
CA ASP A 112 -1.41 -8.95 11.99
C ASP A 112 -0.11 -8.64 11.22
N ASN A 113 0.39 -9.62 10.47
CA ASN A 113 1.58 -9.48 9.63
C ASN A 113 1.35 -8.52 8.46
N ILE A 114 0.19 -8.59 7.80
CA ILE A 114 -0.18 -7.66 6.72
C ILE A 114 -0.27 -6.25 7.26
N LYS A 115 -0.92 -6.05 8.43
CA LYS A 115 -0.99 -4.73 9.07
C LYS A 115 0.39 -4.16 9.34
N ALA A 116 1.31 -4.98 9.86
CA ALA A 116 2.68 -4.56 10.11
C ALA A 116 3.44 -4.19 8.82
N GLY A 117 3.31 -4.99 7.76
CA GLY A 117 3.95 -4.69 6.48
C GLY A 117 3.37 -3.45 5.79
N LEU A 118 2.06 -3.23 5.90
CA LEU A 118 1.42 -2.03 5.38
C LEU A 118 1.88 -0.76 6.11
N ARG A 119 1.97 -0.81 7.45
CA ARG A 119 2.54 0.28 8.26
C ARG A 119 3.98 0.57 7.87
N GLN A 120 4.79 -0.48 7.67
CA GLN A 120 6.18 -0.32 7.25
C GLN A 120 6.29 0.26 5.84
N SER A 121 5.41 -0.13 4.91
CA SER A 121 5.34 0.44 3.56
C SER A 121 5.06 1.94 3.60
N LEU A 122 4.11 2.39 4.44
CA LEU A 122 3.82 3.82 4.62
C LEU A 122 5.02 4.57 5.21
N ARG A 123 5.69 4.01 6.23
CA ARG A 123 6.92 4.58 6.80
C ARG A 123 8.02 4.74 5.76
N ILE A 124 8.23 3.73 4.91
CA ILE A 124 9.21 3.79 3.81
C ILE A 124 8.88 4.95 2.86
N LEU A 125 7.63 5.09 2.44
CA LEU A 125 7.20 6.15 1.52
C LEU A 125 7.37 7.55 2.14
N ILE A 126 7.00 7.72 3.41
CA ILE A 126 7.19 8.98 4.15
C ILE A 126 8.68 9.32 4.25
N ALA A 127 9.51 8.37 4.70
CA ALA A 127 10.96 8.56 4.83
C ALA A 127 11.65 8.82 3.48
N ALA A 128 11.11 8.28 2.38
CA ALA A 128 11.57 8.54 1.02
C ALA A 128 11.16 9.93 0.49
N GLY A 129 10.38 10.70 1.24
CA GLY A 129 9.98 12.07 0.90
C GLY A 129 8.70 12.18 0.09
N ALA A 130 7.75 11.23 0.24
CA ALA A 130 6.41 11.41 -0.32
C ALA A 130 5.74 12.64 0.30
N GLU A 131 5.07 13.47 -0.52
CA GLU A 131 4.28 14.60 -0.02
C GLU A 131 2.90 14.16 0.48
N GLU A 132 2.40 13.05 -0.05
CA GLU A 132 1.12 12.45 0.31
C GLU A 132 1.27 10.93 0.23
N VAL A 133 0.80 10.22 1.25
CA VAL A 133 0.76 8.75 1.29
C VAL A 133 -0.65 8.26 1.57
N GLY A 134 -0.95 7.03 1.21
CA GLY A 134 -2.23 6.43 1.57
C GLY A 134 -2.32 4.94 1.31
N THR A 135 -3.47 4.40 1.67
CA THR A 135 -3.84 3.01 1.43
C THR A 135 -4.85 2.92 0.27
N HIS A 136 -5.21 1.71 -0.12
CA HIS A 136 -6.25 1.46 -1.14
C HIS A 136 -7.63 1.20 -0.52
N ARG A 137 -7.87 1.66 0.73
CA ARG A 137 -9.20 1.61 1.34
C ARG A 137 -10.19 2.43 0.53
N SER A 138 -11.43 1.96 0.45
CA SER A 138 -12.50 2.58 -0.34
C SER A 138 -12.84 4.01 0.07
N ASP A 139 -12.62 4.36 1.34
CA ASP A 139 -12.77 5.72 1.88
C ASP A 139 -11.66 6.69 1.43
N GLY A 140 -10.62 6.18 0.77
CA GLY A 140 -9.48 6.96 0.29
C GLY A 140 -8.51 7.39 1.39
N GLN A 141 -8.42 6.66 2.52
CA GLN A 141 -7.51 6.92 3.63
C GLN A 141 -6.11 7.35 3.16
N ARG A 142 -5.71 8.57 3.56
CA ARG A 142 -4.47 9.23 3.15
C ARG A 142 -3.99 10.24 4.20
N LEU A 143 -2.72 10.58 4.12
CA LEU A 143 -2.04 11.58 4.93
C LEU A 143 -1.22 12.51 4.02
N ILE A 144 -1.32 13.82 4.25
CA ILE A 144 -0.39 14.80 3.67
C ILE A 144 0.82 14.88 4.60
N CYS A 145 2.00 14.49 4.11
CA CYS A 145 3.20 14.36 4.93
C CYS A 145 3.87 15.71 5.21
N LYS A 146 3.63 16.71 4.36
CA LYS A 146 4.28 18.02 4.48
C LYS A 146 3.80 18.76 5.73
N GLY A 147 4.73 19.00 6.66
CA GLY A 147 4.47 19.79 7.87
C GLY A 147 3.67 19.05 8.94
N VAL A 148 3.54 17.73 8.82
CA VAL A 148 2.91 16.86 9.81
C VAL A 148 3.93 16.45 10.86
N ASP A 149 3.54 16.47 12.13
CA ASP A 149 4.37 16.00 13.24
C ASP A 149 4.37 14.46 13.36
N GLU A 150 5.35 13.93 14.11
CA GLU A 150 5.51 12.49 14.30
C GLU A 150 4.29 11.84 14.98
N ASP A 151 3.62 12.56 15.89
CA ASP A 151 2.43 12.04 16.58
C ASP A 151 1.27 11.84 15.59
N SER A 152 1.05 12.80 14.70
CA SER A 152 0.06 12.72 13.61
C SER A 152 0.39 11.61 12.61
N ILE A 153 1.67 11.37 12.32
CA ILE A 153 2.11 10.22 11.51
C ILE A 153 1.73 8.93 12.24
N GLN A 154 2.04 8.86 13.53
CA GLN A 154 1.80 7.66 14.33
C GLN A 154 0.30 7.37 14.46
N GLU A 155 -0.53 8.38 14.70
CA GLU A 155 -1.99 8.27 14.69
C GLU A 155 -2.52 7.71 13.35
N PHE A 156 -2.02 8.24 12.23
CA PHE A 156 -2.40 7.73 10.91
C PHE A 156 -2.00 6.26 10.72
N LEU A 157 -0.80 5.87 11.16
CA LEU A 157 -0.33 4.48 11.08
C LEU A 157 -1.14 3.55 12.00
N ASP A 158 -1.58 4.03 13.17
CA ASP A 158 -2.41 3.29 14.11
C ASP A 158 -3.84 3.07 13.60
N ALA A 159 -4.37 4.04 12.86
CA ALA A 159 -5.64 3.95 12.15
C ALA A 159 -5.64 3.02 10.92
N VAL A 160 -4.47 2.48 10.51
CA VAL A 160 -4.41 1.45 9.47
C VAL A 160 -5.07 0.18 10.01
N SER A 161 -6.19 -0.19 9.39
CA SER A 161 -6.96 -1.39 9.74
C SER A 161 -6.99 -2.38 8.57
N THR A 162 -7.08 -3.66 8.92
CA THR A 162 -7.24 -4.81 8.03
C THR A 162 -8.63 -5.42 8.25
N GLU A 163 -9.63 -4.54 8.31
CA GLU A 163 -11.03 -4.90 8.57
C GLU A 163 -11.54 -5.92 7.55
N GLU A 164 -12.48 -6.76 8.00
CA GLU A 164 -13.13 -7.71 7.10
C GLU A 164 -13.97 -6.94 6.08
N GLY A 165 -13.93 -7.40 4.83
CA GLY A 165 -14.85 -6.90 3.82
C GLY A 165 -16.32 -7.17 4.20
N PRO A 166 -17.27 -6.54 3.49
CA PRO A 166 -18.68 -6.80 3.70
C PRO A 166 -18.98 -8.31 3.61
N LYS A 167 -19.72 -8.84 4.60
CA LYS A 167 -20.23 -10.21 4.55
C LYS A 167 -21.44 -10.21 3.62
N GLY A 168 -21.24 -10.68 2.39
CA GLY A 168 -22.29 -10.89 1.39
C GLY A 168 -23.04 -12.21 1.57
#